data_AF-A0A927BQT7-F1
#
_entry.id   AF-A0A927BQT7-F1
#
_cell.length_a   1.000
_cell.length_b   1.000
_cell.length_c   1.000
_cell.angle_alpha   90.00
_cell.angle_beta   90.00
_cell.angle_gamma   90.00
#
_symmetry.space_group_name_H-M   'P 1'
#
loop_
_entity.id
_entity.type
_entity.pdbx_description
1 polymer ?
#
loop_
_entity_poly.entity_id
_entity_poly.type
_entity_poly.pdbx_seq_one_letter_code
_entity_poly.pdbx_strand_id
1 'polypeptide(L)'
;MKKYLKKTVVPALGLALALPSLAMAQPAYEQDDATDTSIGNLRAELGQNLGEHAALAVIVMQKGIDGADDFDEAAGALANNTDDLAASIGKVYGDLAAQDFEEMWSAHIGFFVDYVEGEAAGDEAMKDEALEDLSGYKEDFSEFLAGATGQEADTIAQGLQTHVEQLIGAFDDYVDEDYDEAYDSMRDAYGHMYMTAKLLSAGIADRYVDTYGVTDADTPAVDLRAKLSEQLGEHAILAVLAMQKGIDGAPDFGAAADALNANTEALTASIGAVYGEEAADAFHTIWTNHIGYFVDYVTATAANDREAKQEALDDLAQYKQDFSEFLAGANPNLEAAALAEGLQTHIEQLIGSFDDYVAADYDDAYSAEREAYQHMHRVGALLSKAIVSQFSGDGDTGSDMDMDGPQKIWLGVDDDKLIVDDMTIPMDVEPFIERGTTYVPLRFMSEAVGADIRWDNTTKTAWIMTGGNTAEFWAGMDEMELNGERMDVGHEVKLRDGRVQIPLRFITELLGWSVHYNGADGSITLKKT
;
A
#
# COMPACT_ATOMS: atom_id res chain seq x y z
N MET A 1 -20.15 11.87 -17.30
CA MET A 1 -19.82 11.06 -18.52
C MET A 1 -18.84 11.71 -19.52
N LYS A 2 -17.55 11.84 -19.17
CA LYS A 2 -16.50 11.64 -20.19
C LYS A 2 -16.51 10.14 -20.52
N LYS A 3 -16.73 9.76 -21.77
CA LYS A 3 -16.55 8.36 -22.19
C LYS A 3 -15.08 7.98 -21.99
N TYR A 4 -14.80 7.05 -21.09
CA TYR A 4 -13.53 6.31 -21.07
C TYR A 4 -13.42 5.59 -22.43
N LEU A 5 -12.72 6.22 -23.37
CA LEU A 5 -12.60 5.68 -24.73
C LEU A 5 -11.61 4.51 -24.69
N LYS A 6 -12.05 3.29 -25.04
CA LYS A 6 -11.16 2.19 -25.44
C LYS A 6 -10.23 2.71 -26.55
N LYS A 7 -9.02 3.13 -26.19
CA LYS A 7 -7.96 3.43 -27.14
C LYS A 7 -7.10 2.18 -27.23
N THR A 8 -7.06 1.56 -28.42
CA THR A 8 -6.00 0.62 -28.75
C THR A 8 -4.65 1.34 -28.62
N VAL A 9 -3.89 1.00 -27.59
CA VAL A 9 -2.54 1.52 -27.38
C VAL A 9 -1.60 0.81 -28.36
N VAL A 10 -0.84 1.59 -29.14
CA VAL A 10 0.35 1.09 -29.85
C VAL A 10 1.52 1.75 -29.14
N PRO A 11 2.33 1.02 -28.36
CA PRO A 11 3.39 1.62 -27.58
C PRO A 11 4.44 2.25 -28.51
N ALA A 12 4.62 3.57 -28.47
CA ALA A 12 5.80 4.23 -29.03
C ALA A 12 6.91 4.32 -27.96
N LEU A 13 7.13 3.22 -27.23
CA LEU A 13 7.54 3.34 -25.84
C LEU A 13 9.05 3.35 -25.56
N GLY A 14 9.88 3.05 -26.55
CA GLY A 14 11.29 2.70 -26.29
C GLY A 14 12.26 3.87 -26.05
N LEU A 15 11.89 5.12 -26.36
CA LEU A 15 12.85 6.25 -26.32
C LEU A 15 12.66 7.24 -25.18
N ALA A 16 11.46 7.39 -24.62
CA ALA A 16 11.18 8.41 -23.58
C ALA A 16 11.76 8.03 -22.21
N LEU A 17 11.75 6.74 -21.86
CA LEU A 17 12.25 6.22 -20.57
C LEU A 17 13.78 6.02 -20.55
N ALA A 18 14.48 6.30 -21.66
CA ALA A 18 15.92 6.03 -21.79
C ALA A 18 16.82 7.09 -21.13
N LEU A 19 16.31 8.30 -20.88
CA LEU A 19 17.08 9.41 -20.32
C LEU A 19 16.24 10.13 -19.26
N PRO A 20 16.66 10.15 -17.98
CA PRO A 20 15.96 10.90 -16.95
C PRO A 20 16.01 12.40 -17.29
N SER A 21 15.05 13.15 -16.74
CA SER A 21 15.03 14.60 -16.91
C SER A 21 16.30 15.24 -16.29
N LEU A 22 16.70 16.41 -16.78
CA LEU A 22 17.78 17.21 -16.18
C LEU A 22 17.52 17.57 -14.70
N ALA A 23 16.29 17.39 -14.19
CA ALA A 23 15.97 17.62 -12.78
C ALA A 23 16.61 16.56 -11.86
N MET A 24 16.79 15.31 -12.34
CA MET A 24 17.59 14.28 -11.65
C MET A 24 19.10 14.60 -11.70
N ALA A 25 19.54 15.46 -12.62
CA ALA A 25 20.94 15.83 -12.84
C ALA A 25 21.42 17.05 -12.04
N GLN A 26 20.58 17.62 -11.17
CA GLN A 26 21.07 18.61 -10.21
C GLN A 26 21.86 17.89 -9.11
N PRO A 27 23.03 18.43 -8.71
CA PRO A 27 23.74 17.90 -7.55
C PRO A 27 22.77 17.91 -6.38
N ALA A 28 22.65 16.75 -5.73
CA ALA A 28 21.80 16.43 -4.59
C ALA A 28 21.15 17.66 -3.94
N TYR A 29 19.82 17.68 -3.95
CA TYR A 29 19.04 18.36 -2.92
C TYR A 29 19.80 18.24 -1.60
N GLU A 30 20.04 19.37 -0.92
CA GLU A 30 20.65 19.37 0.42
C GLU A 30 19.95 18.27 1.23
N GLN A 31 20.69 17.21 1.60
CA GLN A 31 20.22 16.20 2.55
C GLN A 31 19.98 16.95 3.87
N ASP A 32 18.76 17.42 4.09
CA ASP A 32 18.42 18.11 5.33
C ASP A 32 18.11 17.11 6.45
N ASP A 33 17.59 15.89 6.16
CA ASP A 33 17.52 14.77 7.11
C ASP A 33 17.32 13.36 6.46
N ALA A 34 17.49 12.28 7.24
CA ALA A 34 17.48 10.88 6.79
C ALA A 34 16.12 10.37 6.24
N THR A 35 15.01 11.01 6.57
CA THR A 35 13.66 10.72 6.05
C THR A 35 13.32 11.50 4.79
N ASP A 36 14.10 12.52 4.45
CA ASP A 36 13.83 13.50 3.38
C ASP A 36 14.90 13.45 2.28
N THR A 37 15.14 12.24 1.77
CA THR A 37 16.01 12.02 0.61
C THR A 37 15.24 12.21 -0.69
N SER A 38 15.92 12.54 -1.80
CA SER A 38 15.24 12.71 -3.10
C SER A 38 14.48 11.46 -3.53
N ILE A 39 15.03 10.28 -3.25
CA ILE A 39 14.38 9.01 -3.57
C ILE A 39 13.32 8.62 -2.54
N GLY A 40 13.52 8.94 -1.25
CA GLY A 40 12.50 8.76 -0.22
C GLY A 40 11.28 9.62 -0.47
N ASN A 41 11.46 10.84 -1.00
CA ASN A 41 10.37 11.70 -1.46
C ASN A 41 9.63 11.11 -2.66
N LEU A 42 10.35 10.58 -3.65
CA LEU A 42 9.72 9.90 -4.77
C LEU A 42 8.91 8.68 -4.30
N ARG A 43 9.48 7.85 -3.41
CA ARG A 43 8.80 6.69 -2.83
C ARG A 43 7.53 7.10 -2.07
N ALA A 44 7.61 8.14 -1.24
CA ALA A 44 6.46 8.64 -0.50
C ALA A 44 5.37 9.20 -1.44
N GLU A 45 5.75 9.97 -2.47
CA GLU A 45 4.82 10.52 -3.45
C GLU A 45 4.14 9.43 -4.29
N LEU A 46 4.91 8.44 -4.76
CA LEU A 46 4.36 7.28 -5.47
C LEU A 46 3.44 6.46 -4.56
N GLY A 47 3.83 6.20 -3.31
CA GLY A 47 3.00 5.45 -2.35
C GLY A 47 1.69 6.16 -2.05
N GLN A 48 1.76 7.47 -1.80
CA GLN A 48 0.60 8.32 -1.62
C GLN A 48 -0.38 8.19 -2.79
N ASN A 49 0.11 8.44 -4.01
CA ASN A 49 -0.74 8.54 -5.18
C ASN A 49 -1.25 7.16 -5.64
N LEU A 50 -0.41 6.11 -5.60
CA LEU A 50 -0.84 4.75 -5.95
C LEU A 50 -1.82 4.19 -4.92
N GLY A 51 -1.58 4.41 -3.62
CA GLY A 51 -2.51 3.98 -2.57
C GLY A 51 -3.87 4.64 -2.70
N GLU A 52 -3.89 5.96 -2.90
CA GLU A 52 -5.14 6.71 -3.15
C GLU A 52 -5.85 6.21 -4.41
N HIS A 53 -5.11 5.92 -5.48
CA HIS A 53 -5.67 5.34 -6.71
C HIS A 53 -6.41 4.04 -6.44
N ALA A 54 -5.79 3.12 -5.70
CA ALA A 54 -6.39 1.83 -5.36
C ALA A 54 -7.67 1.99 -4.54
N ALA A 55 -7.65 2.83 -3.50
CA ALA A 55 -8.84 3.09 -2.69
C ALA A 55 -9.96 3.74 -3.52
N LEU A 56 -9.65 4.79 -4.29
CA LEU A 56 -10.63 5.46 -5.15
C LEU A 56 -11.18 4.51 -6.22
N ALA A 57 -10.39 3.58 -6.75
CA ALA A 57 -10.87 2.58 -7.69
C ALA A 57 -11.94 1.68 -7.05
N VAL A 58 -11.69 1.13 -5.85
CA VAL A 58 -12.70 0.34 -5.12
C VAL A 58 -13.95 1.17 -4.82
N ILE A 59 -13.78 2.40 -4.33
CA ILE A 59 -14.90 3.30 -4.02
C ILE A 59 -15.74 3.57 -5.29
N VAL A 60 -15.10 3.89 -6.42
CA VAL A 60 -15.80 4.13 -7.68
C VAL A 60 -16.57 2.90 -8.15
N MET A 61 -16.00 1.70 -7.99
CA MET A 61 -16.68 0.45 -8.34
C MET A 61 -17.91 0.21 -7.46
N GLN A 62 -17.79 0.41 -6.14
CA GLN A 62 -18.92 0.33 -5.19
C GLN A 62 -20.02 1.34 -5.52
N LYS A 63 -19.65 2.61 -5.72
CA LYS A 63 -20.60 3.67 -6.10
C LYS A 63 -21.27 3.39 -7.44
N GLY A 64 -20.55 2.77 -8.37
CA GLY A 64 -21.06 2.36 -9.68
C GLY A 64 -22.13 1.28 -9.58
N ILE A 65 -21.90 0.22 -8.80
CA ILE A 65 -22.90 -0.85 -8.62
C ILE A 65 -24.10 -0.40 -7.77
N ASP A 66 -23.87 0.46 -6.78
CA ASP A 66 -24.93 1.05 -5.96
C ASP A 66 -25.80 2.05 -6.73
N GLY A 67 -25.28 2.58 -7.85
CA GLY A 67 -25.92 3.65 -8.62
C GLY A 67 -25.97 4.96 -7.83
N ALA A 68 -24.91 5.26 -7.08
CA ALA A 68 -24.86 6.39 -6.16
C ALA A 68 -24.86 7.74 -6.89
N ASP A 69 -25.48 8.75 -6.28
CA ASP A 69 -25.66 10.09 -6.88
C ASP A 69 -24.33 10.84 -7.10
N ASP A 70 -23.29 10.46 -6.36
CA ASP A 70 -21.95 11.02 -6.30
C ASP A 70 -20.91 10.24 -7.15
N PHE A 71 -21.37 9.28 -7.98
CA PHE A 71 -20.49 8.43 -8.79
C PHE A 71 -19.61 9.23 -9.78
N ASP A 72 -20.16 10.25 -10.46
CA ASP A 72 -19.40 11.03 -11.44
C ASP A 72 -18.26 11.83 -10.74
N GLU A 73 -18.48 12.32 -9.52
CA GLU A 73 -17.49 13.03 -8.70
C GLU A 73 -16.43 12.09 -8.12
N ALA A 74 -16.81 10.91 -7.65
CA ALA A 74 -15.88 9.86 -7.22
C ALA A 74 -14.94 9.44 -8.37
N ALA A 75 -15.52 9.23 -9.57
CA ALA A 75 -14.76 8.92 -10.77
C ALA A 75 -13.88 10.11 -11.22
N GLY A 76 -14.33 11.34 -10.96
CA GLY A 76 -13.55 12.57 -11.12
C GLY A 76 -12.33 12.63 -10.20
N ALA A 77 -12.49 12.25 -8.93
CA ALA A 77 -11.38 12.16 -7.98
C ALA A 77 -10.32 11.14 -8.43
N LEU A 78 -10.75 9.96 -8.91
CA LEU A 78 -9.86 8.94 -9.48
C LEU A 78 -9.10 9.45 -10.71
N ALA A 79 -9.76 10.22 -11.58
CA ALA A 79 -9.13 10.85 -12.73
C ALA A 79 -8.12 11.95 -12.31
N ASN A 80 -8.44 12.76 -11.30
CA ASN A 80 -7.50 13.75 -10.77
C ASN A 80 -6.26 13.07 -10.16
N ASN A 81 -6.42 11.92 -9.50
CA ASN A 81 -5.30 11.13 -9.01
C ASN A 81 -4.42 10.58 -10.16
N THR A 82 -5.02 10.21 -11.31
CA THR A 82 -4.26 9.85 -12.52
C THR A 82 -3.35 10.99 -12.99
N ASP A 83 -3.84 12.23 -12.95
CA ASP A 83 -3.04 13.41 -13.29
C ASP A 83 -1.87 13.59 -12.29
N ASP A 84 -2.11 13.35 -11.00
CA ASP A 84 -1.08 13.42 -9.95
C ASP A 84 0.00 12.34 -10.14
N LEU A 85 -0.38 11.11 -10.48
CA LEU A 85 0.58 10.04 -10.83
C LEU A 85 1.41 10.37 -12.06
N ALA A 86 0.77 10.87 -13.12
CA ALA A 86 1.47 11.31 -14.33
C ALA A 86 2.47 12.43 -14.02
N ALA A 87 2.11 13.36 -13.13
CA ALA A 87 3.01 14.41 -12.66
C ALA A 87 4.21 13.84 -11.88
N SER A 88 4.02 12.81 -11.03
CA SER A 88 5.11 12.11 -10.34
C SER A 88 6.08 11.47 -11.33
N ILE A 89 5.58 10.78 -12.36
CA ILE A 89 6.40 10.18 -13.42
C ILE A 89 7.13 11.26 -14.23
N GLY A 90 6.45 12.37 -14.54
CA GLY A 90 7.01 13.51 -15.27
C GLY A 90 8.19 14.17 -14.56
N LYS A 91 8.18 14.24 -13.22
CA LYS A 91 9.33 14.74 -12.44
C LYS A 91 10.61 13.94 -12.72
N VAL A 92 10.49 12.62 -12.90
CA VAL A 92 11.61 11.71 -13.11
C VAL A 92 12.02 11.66 -14.59
N TYR A 93 11.06 11.44 -15.49
CA TYR A 93 11.32 11.10 -16.90
C TYR A 93 10.94 12.21 -17.90
N GLY A 94 10.33 13.31 -17.43
CA GLY A 94 9.91 14.46 -18.24
C GLY A 94 8.51 14.33 -18.86
N ASP A 95 8.03 15.45 -19.42
CA ASP A 95 6.63 15.63 -19.86
C ASP A 95 6.14 14.61 -20.91
N LEU A 96 7.04 14.08 -21.76
CA LEU A 96 6.67 13.07 -22.75
C LEU A 96 6.36 11.73 -22.08
N ALA A 97 7.19 11.32 -21.10
CA ALA A 97 6.95 10.09 -20.35
C ALA A 97 5.71 10.22 -19.45
N ALA A 98 5.43 11.41 -18.91
CA ALA A 98 4.18 11.68 -18.20
C ALA A 98 2.95 11.48 -19.10
N GLN A 99 2.98 12.01 -20.32
CA GLN A 99 1.89 11.83 -21.30
C GLN A 99 1.71 10.37 -21.72
N ASP A 100 2.82 9.67 -22.00
CA ASP A 100 2.78 8.24 -22.35
C ASP A 100 2.21 7.42 -21.18
N PHE A 101 2.62 7.73 -19.94
CA PHE A 101 2.08 7.11 -18.73
C PHE A 101 0.59 7.38 -18.57
N GLU A 102 0.16 8.65 -18.64
CA GLU A 102 -1.25 9.05 -18.48
C GLU A 102 -2.15 8.33 -19.50
N GLU A 103 -1.72 8.24 -20.77
CA GLU A 103 -2.49 7.56 -21.82
C GLU A 103 -2.64 6.06 -21.56
N MET A 104 -1.58 5.39 -21.08
CA MET A 104 -1.64 3.97 -20.72
C MET A 104 -2.45 3.75 -19.45
N TRP A 105 -2.16 4.51 -18.39
CA TRP A 105 -2.79 4.42 -17.08
C TRP A 105 -4.29 4.74 -17.10
N SER A 106 -4.75 5.60 -18.01
CA SER A 106 -6.19 5.89 -18.10
C SER A 106 -7.01 4.71 -18.64
N ALA A 107 -6.37 3.76 -19.33
CA ALA A 107 -7.09 2.68 -20.01
C ALA A 107 -7.70 1.67 -19.02
N HIS A 108 -6.96 1.28 -17.97
CA HIS A 108 -7.43 0.23 -17.06
C HIS A 108 -8.64 0.64 -16.24
N ILE A 109 -8.78 1.93 -15.91
CA ILE A 109 -9.98 2.46 -15.25
C ILE A 109 -11.23 2.10 -16.06
N GLY A 110 -11.16 2.21 -17.39
CA GLY A 110 -12.27 1.85 -18.28
C GLY A 110 -12.63 0.36 -18.21
N PHE A 111 -11.66 -0.53 -18.05
CA PHE A 111 -11.92 -1.97 -17.96
C PHE A 111 -12.59 -2.34 -16.64
N PHE A 112 -12.21 -1.70 -15.53
CA PHE A 112 -12.94 -1.88 -14.26
C PHE A 112 -14.38 -1.35 -14.35
N VAL A 113 -14.60 -0.21 -15.02
CA VAL A 113 -15.97 0.29 -15.29
C VAL A 113 -16.76 -0.70 -16.14
N ASP A 114 -16.18 -1.26 -17.20
CA ASP A 114 -16.83 -2.29 -18.03
C ASP A 114 -17.17 -3.54 -17.19
N TYR A 115 -16.31 -3.94 -16.25
CA TYR A 115 -16.57 -5.07 -15.34
C TYR A 115 -17.78 -4.79 -14.43
N VAL A 116 -17.84 -3.60 -13.82
CA VAL A 116 -18.97 -3.17 -12.97
C VAL A 116 -20.28 -3.08 -13.76
N GLU A 117 -20.23 -2.51 -14.98
CA GLU A 117 -21.40 -2.45 -15.86
C GLU A 117 -21.89 -3.85 -16.27
N GLY A 118 -20.95 -4.77 -16.52
CA GLY A 118 -21.23 -6.18 -16.78
C GLY A 118 -21.94 -6.86 -15.62
N GLU A 119 -21.44 -6.68 -14.39
CA GLU A 119 -22.06 -7.20 -13.16
C GLU A 119 -23.48 -6.63 -12.96
N ALA A 120 -23.63 -5.31 -13.05
CA ALA A 120 -24.93 -4.65 -12.92
C ALA A 120 -25.97 -5.14 -13.96
N ALA A 121 -25.51 -5.53 -15.15
CA ALA A 121 -26.34 -6.07 -16.22
C ALA A 121 -26.58 -7.59 -16.13
N GLY A 122 -25.84 -8.32 -15.28
CA GLY A 122 -25.75 -9.76 -15.30
C GLY A 122 -25.18 -10.32 -16.62
N ASP A 123 -24.29 -9.57 -17.25
CA ASP A 123 -23.65 -9.91 -18.54
C ASP A 123 -22.25 -10.48 -18.31
N GLU A 124 -22.19 -11.80 -18.11
CA GLU A 124 -20.94 -12.53 -17.91
C GLU A 124 -19.96 -12.36 -19.07
N ALA A 125 -20.45 -12.20 -20.30
CA ALA A 125 -19.57 -12.02 -21.46
C ALA A 125 -18.88 -10.66 -21.43
N MET A 126 -19.53 -9.64 -20.89
CA MET A 126 -18.94 -8.31 -20.70
C MET A 126 -17.89 -8.33 -19.59
N LYS A 127 -18.16 -9.05 -18.49
CA LYS A 127 -17.17 -9.27 -17.42
C LYS A 127 -15.94 -10.02 -17.95
N ASP A 128 -16.14 -11.11 -18.68
CA ASP A 128 -15.06 -11.88 -19.31
C ASP A 128 -14.22 -11.02 -20.27
N GLU A 129 -14.85 -10.17 -21.09
CA GLU A 129 -14.15 -9.24 -22.00
C GLU A 129 -13.33 -8.21 -21.21
N ALA A 130 -13.88 -7.65 -20.13
CA ALA A 130 -13.16 -6.71 -19.27
C ALA A 130 -11.92 -7.34 -18.61
N LEU A 131 -12.03 -8.59 -18.14
CA LEU A 131 -10.90 -9.34 -17.58
C LEU A 131 -9.84 -9.68 -18.65
N GLU A 132 -10.24 -10.00 -19.88
CA GLU A 132 -9.32 -10.20 -20.99
C GLU A 132 -8.56 -8.89 -21.33
N ASP A 133 -9.27 -7.76 -21.38
CA ASP A 133 -8.67 -6.44 -21.61
C ASP A 133 -7.70 -6.04 -20.48
N LEU A 134 -8.04 -6.30 -19.22
CA LEU A 134 -7.15 -6.09 -18.06
C LEU A 134 -5.88 -6.95 -18.17
N SER A 135 -6.01 -8.20 -18.60
CA SER A 135 -4.84 -9.08 -18.80
C SER A 135 -3.93 -8.54 -19.91
N GLY A 136 -4.49 -8.04 -21.01
CA GLY A 136 -3.71 -7.41 -22.08
C GLY A 136 -3.01 -6.13 -21.61
N TYR A 137 -3.72 -5.27 -20.89
CA TYR A 137 -3.14 -4.07 -20.27
C TYR A 137 -1.96 -4.37 -19.36
N LYS A 138 -2.10 -5.38 -18.50
CA LYS A 138 -1.04 -5.83 -17.60
C LYS A 138 0.24 -6.21 -18.34
N GLU A 139 0.12 -6.92 -19.47
CA GLU A 139 1.28 -7.26 -20.31
C GLU A 139 1.96 -5.98 -20.83
N ASP A 140 1.22 -5.09 -21.49
CA ASP A 140 1.75 -3.85 -22.07
C ASP A 140 2.35 -2.91 -21.00
N PHE A 141 1.67 -2.75 -19.86
CA PHE A 141 2.09 -1.88 -18.78
C PHE A 141 3.29 -2.43 -18.01
N SER A 142 3.41 -3.76 -17.90
CA SER A 142 4.60 -4.39 -17.32
C SER A 142 5.85 -4.15 -18.17
N GLU A 143 5.73 -4.17 -19.51
CA GLU A 143 6.83 -3.80 -20.40
C GLU A 143 7.22 -2.32 -20.26
N PHE A 144 6.21 -1.43 -20.10
CA PHE A 144 6.44 -0.01 -19.83
C PHE A 144 7.29 0.19 -18.58
N LEU A 145 6.86 -0.40 -17.46
CA LEU A 145 7.54 -0.26 -16.18
C LEU A 145 8.91 -0.94 -16.16
N ALA A 146 9.07 -2.08 -16.86
CA ALA A 146 10.36 -2.73 -17.04
C ALA A 146 11.36 -1.81 -17.76
N GLY A 147 10.90 -1.07 -18.77
CA GLY A 147 11.70 -0.06 -19.46
C GLY A 147 12.16 1.09 -18.55
N ALA A 148 11.30 1.51 -17.61
CA ALA A 148 11.56 2.59 -16.66
C ALA A 148 12.53 2.17 -15.55
N THR A 149 12.32 1.00 -14.97
CA THR A 149 13.01 0.51 -13.76
C THR A 149 14.22 -0.36 -14.07
N GLY A 150 14.25 -1.04 -15.22
CA GLY A 150 15.23 -2.08 -15.52
C GLY A 150 14.90 -3.45 -14.90
N GLN A 151 13.75 -3.59 -14.23
CA GLN A 151 13.27 -4.88 -13.73
C GLN A 151 12.70 -5.73 -14.88
N GLU A 152 12.56 -7.04 -14.64
CA GLU A 152 11.97 -7.97 -15.61
C GLU A 152 10.45 -7.75 -15.69
N ALA A 153 9.92 -7.61 -16.91
CA ALA A 153 8.49 -7.38 -17.15
C ALA A 153 7.60 -8.47 -16.54
N ASP A 154 8.03 -9.74 -16.60
CA ASP A 154 7.29 -10.86 -16.02
C ASP A 154 7.08 -10.70 -14.50
N THR A 155 8.06 -10.16 -13.77
CA THR A 155 7.97 -9.93 -12.32
C THR A 155 6.95 -8.82 -12.04
N ILE A 156 7.02 -7.71 -12.78
CA ILE A 156 6.07 -6.60 -12.65
C ILE A 156 4.65 -7.07 -13.00
N ALA A 157 4.49 -7.84 -14.07
CA ALA A 157 3.19 -8.36 -14.49
C ALA A 157 2.54 -9.22 -13.40
N GLN A 158 3.31 -9.95 -12.59
CA GLN A 158 2.77 -10.76 -11.50
C GLN A 158 2.31 -9.91 -10.32
N GLY A 159 3.09 -8.90 -9.91
CA GLY A 159 2.65 -7.95 -8.89
C GLY A 159 1.36 -7.23 -9.32
N LEU A 160 1.29 -6.80 -10.58
CA LEU A 160 0.07 -6.22 -11.15
C LEU A 160 -1.11 -7.20 -11.15
N GLN A 161 -0.87 -8.49 -11.41
CA GLN A 161 -1.92 -9.52 -11.36
C GLN A 161 -2.53 -9.62 -9.96
N THR A 162 -1.68 -9.74 -8.93
CA THR A 162 -2.11 -9.79 -7.52
C THR A 162 -2.92 -8.54 -7.15
N HIS A 163 -2.51 -7.36 -7.61
CA HIS A 163 -3.27 -6.13 -7.36
C HIS A 163 -4.64 -6.11 -8.04
N VAL A 164 -4.72 -6.56 -9.29
CA VAL A 164 -5.99 -6.67 -10.02
C VAL A 164 -6.93 -7.65 -9.31
N GLU A 165 -6.40 -8.77 -8.82
CA GLU A 165 -7.18 -9.75 -8.05
C GLU A 165 -7.73 -9.16 -6.75
N GLN A 166 -6.94 -8.38 -6.00
CA GLN A 166 -7.41 -7.69 -4.79
C GLN A 166 -8.52 -6.66 -5.10
N LEU A 167 -8.40 -5.89 -6.19
CA LEU A 167 -9.41 -4.91 -6.59
C LEU A 167 -10.72 -5.58 -7.05
N ILE A 168 -10.63 -6.65 -7.85
CA ILE A 168 -11.81 -7.42 -8.28
C ILE A 168 -12.43 -8.15 -7.10
N GLY A 169 -11.62 -8.74 -6.21
CA GLY A 169 -12.09 -9.40 -4.98
C GLY A 169 -12.85 -8.43 -4.08
N ALA A 170 -12.28 -7.25 -3.79
CA ALA A 170 -12.94 -6.22 -2.99
C ALA A 170 -14.32 -5.81 -3.57
N PHE A 171 -14.47 -5.83 -4.89
CA PHE A 171 -15.74 -5.53 -5.54
C PHE A 171 -16.70 -6.74 -5.52
N ASP A 172 -16.25 -7.92 -5.89
CA ASP A 172 -17.09 -9.12 -5.95
C ASP A 172 -17.60 -9.47 -4.53
N ASP A 173 -16.76 -9.39 -3.49
CA ASP A 173 -17.16 -9.58 -2.10
C ASP A 173 -18.18 -8.53 -1.64
N TYR A 174 -18.03 -7.28 -2.09
CA TYR A 174 -19.01 -6.22 -1.81
C TYR A 174 -20.37 -6.52 -2.44
N VAL A 175 -20.39 -6.99 -3.69
CA VAL A 175 -21.61 -7.39 -4.41
C VAL A 175 -22.28 -8.60 -3.76
N ASP A 176 -21.47 -9.54 -3.25
CA ASP A 176 -21.93 -10.72 -2.52
C ASP A 176 -22.36 -10.42 -1.07
N GLU A 177 -22.33 -9.15 -0.66
CA GLU A 177 -22.64 -8.65 0.69
C GLU A 177 -21.69 -9.20 1.79
N ASP A 178 -20.52 -9.73 1.40
CA ASP A 178 -19.43 -10.08 2.32
C ASP A 178 -18.56 -8.85 2.60
N TYR A 179 -19.16 -7.87 3.27
CA TYR A 179 -18.55 -6.56 3.45
C TYR A 179 -17.23 -6.62 4.24
N ASP A 180 -17.10 -7.53 5.21
CA ASP A 180 -15.87 -7.65 6.00
C ASP A 180 -14.68 -8.01 5.09
N GLU A 181 -14.84 -9.03 4.23
CA GLU A 181 -13.79 -9.43 3.28
C GLU A 181 -13.58 -8.37 2.18
N ALA A 182 -14.65 -7.67 1.76
CA ALA A 182 -14.55 -6.57 0.79
C ALA A 182 -13.63 -5.44 1.29
N TYR A 183 -13.78 -5.05 2.57
CA TYR A 183 -12.94 -4.02 3.17
C TYR A 183 -11.53 -4.55 3.47
N ASP A 184 -11.36 -5.82 3.86
CA ASP A 184 -10.02 -6.42 3.98
C ASP A 184 -9.28 -6.39 2.64
N SER A 185 -9.91 -6.84 1.55
CA SER A 185 -9.37 -6.78 0.19
C SER A 185 -9.07 -5.34 -0.27
N MET A 186 -9.91 -4.37 0.09
CA MET A 186 -9.66 -2.94 -0.19
C MET A 186 -8.38 -2.46 0.50
N ARG A 187 -8.19 -2.80 1.77
CA ARG A 187 -7.02 -2.42 2.56
C ARG A 187 -5.76 -3.11 2.05
N ASP A 188 -5.87 -4.37 1.65
CA ASP A 188 -4.78 -5.11 1.02
C ASP A 188 -4.37 -4.51 -0.33
N ALA A 189 -5.34 -4.13 -1.17
CA ALA A 189 -5.08 -3.42 -2.42
C ALA A 189 -4.40 -2.07 -2.18
N TYR A 190 -4.83 -1.32 -1.15
CA TYR A 190 -4.23 -0.06 -0.73
C TYR A 190 -2.77 -0.23 -0.29
N GLY A 191 -2.51 -1.17 0.63
CA GLY A 191 -1.16 -1.45 1.14
C GLY A 191 -0.22 -1.97 0.05
N HIS A 192 -0.70 -2.83 -0.84
CA HIS A 192 0.09 -3.38 -1.95
C HIS A 192 0.66 -2.28 -2.87
N MET A 193 -0.04 -1.14 -2.99
CA MET A 193 0.47 0.02 -3.72
C MET A 193 1.67 0.71 -3.07
N TYR A 194 1.84 0.63 -1.76
CA TYR A 194 3.06 1.09 -1.10
C TYR A 194 4.24 0.15 -1.34
N MET A 195 3.99 -1.16 -1.41
CA MET A 195 5.00 -2.14 -1.82
C MET A 195 5.43 -1.90 -3.27
N THR A 196 4.48 -1.61 -4.15
CA THR A 196 4.75 -1.24 -5.54
C THR A 196 5.54 0.06 -5.62
N ALA A 197 5.20 1.08 -4.83
CA ALA A 197 5.98 2.32 -4.75
C ALA A 197 7.42 2.08 -4.26
N LYS A 198 7.63 1.18 -3.28
CA LYS A 198 8.96 0.75 -2.84
C LYS A 198 9.75 0.13 -3.98
N LEU A 199 9.18 -0.85 -4.68
CA LEU A 199 9.83 -1.53 -5.81
C LEU A 199 10.17 -0.59 -6.97
N LEU A 200 9.23 0.28 -7.36
CA LEU A 200 9.44 1.26 -8.43
C LEU A 200 10.52 2.26 -8.06
N SER A 201 10.46 2.85 -6.88
CA SER A 201 11.46 3.82 -6.42
C SER A 201 12.85 3.19 -6.27
N ALA A 202 12.96 1.95 -5.76
CA ALA A 202 14.22 1.22 -5.70
C ALA A 202 14.81 0.94 -7.10
N GLY A 203 14.00 0.43 -8.04
CA GLY A 203 14.46 0.20 -9.41
C GLY A 203 14.90 1.48 -10.13
N ILE A 204 14.22 2.61 -9.88
CA ILE A 204 14.64 3.92 -10.35
C ILE A 204 15.98 4.31 -9.71
N ALA A 205 16.14 4.12 -8.40
CA ALA A 205 17.37 4.43 -7.68
C ALA A 205 18.56 3.65 -8.27
N ASP A 206 18.44 2.33 -8.42
CA ASP A 206 19.51 1.46 -8.91
C ASP A 206 19.99 1.81 -10.32
N ARG A 207 19.06 2.20 -11.20
CA ARG A 207 19.39 2.64 -12.55
C ARG A 207 20.23 3.91 -12.57
N TYR A 208 20.11 4.73 -11.53
CA TYR A 208 20.62 6.10 -11.48
C TYR A 208 21.65 6.36 -10.36
N VAL A 209 21.89 5.38 -9.49
CA VAL A 209 22.80 5.48 -8.33
C VAL A 209 24.22 5.84 -8.76
N ASP A 210 24.74 5.19 -9.79
CA ASP A 210 26.08 5.45 -10.34
C ASP A 210 26.19 6.81 -11.04
N THR A 211 25.06 7.38 -11.48
CA THR A 211 25.01 8.63 -12.26
C THR A 211 24.81 9.85 -11.35
N TYR A 212 24.03 9.73 -10.29
CA TYR A 212 23.63 10.87 -9.43
C TYR A 212 23.94 10.71 -7.95
N GLY A 213 24.47 9.57 -7.51
CA GLY A 213 24.80 9.33 -6.09
C GLY A 213 23.57 9.31 -5.19
N VAL A 214 22.44 8.81 -5.71
CA VAL A 214 21.18 8.70 -4.98
C VAL A 214 21.40 7.82 -3.74
N THR A 215 20.89 8.23 -2.58
CA THR A 215 20.89 7.41 -1.36
C THR A 215 20.01 6.18 -1.54
N ASP A 216 20.22 5.16 -0.72
CA ASP A 216 19.34 3.99 -0.67
C ASP A 216 17.88 4.43 -0.38
N ALA A 217 16.92 3.90 -1.15
CA ALA A 217 15.48 4.10 -0.94
C ALA A 217 14.92 3.16 0.15
N ASP A 218 15.73 2.18 0.55
CA ASP A 218 15.42 1.13 1.50
C ASP A 218 16.20 1.36 2.81
N THR A 219 15.91 2.49 3.46
CA THR A 219 16.48 2.79 4.79
C THR A 219 15.38 2.71 5.84
N PRO A 220 15.69 2.34 7.10
CA PRO A 220 14.71 2.31 8.18
C PRO A 220 13.97 3.63 8.36
N ALA A 221 14.63 4.77 8.12
CA ALA A 221 14.03 6.10 8.19
C ALA A 221 12.99 6.33 7.09
N VAL A 222 13.29 5.93 5.84
CA VAL A 222 12.36 6.03 4.72
C VAL A 222 11.22 5.02 4.85
N ASP A 223 11.49 3.81 5.34
CA ASP A 223 10.45 2.81 5.63
C ASP A 223 9.48 3.31 6.71
N LEU A 224 9.99 3.88 7.81
CA LEU A 224 9.15 4.47 8.85
C LEU A 224 8.25 5.57 8.28
N ARG A 225 8.81 6.47 7.47
CA ARG A 225 8.04 7.52 6.81
C ARG A 225 6.94 6.93 5.94
N ALA A 226 7.27 5.93 5.12
CA ALA A 226 6.31 5.27 4.24
C ALA A 226 5.19 4.60 5.05
N LYS A 227 5.52 3.82 6.09
CA LYS A 227 4.54 3.09 6.91
C LYS A 227 3.61 4.03 7.68
N LEU A 228 4.13 5.07 8.31
CA LEU A 228 3.29 6.06 9.00
C LEU A 228 2.41 6.83 8.02
N SER A 229 2.91 7.18 6.84
CA SER A 229 2.13 7.89 5.82
C SER A 229 1.04 7.00 5.21
N GLU A 230 1.34 5.72 4.98
CA GLU A 230 0.39 4.68 4.57
C GLU A 230 -0.77 4.58 5.56
N GLN A 231 -0.47 4.28 6.82
CA GLN A 231 -1.50 4.02 7.81
C GLN A 231 -2.33 5.28 8.14
N LEU A 232 -1.71 6.46 8.20
CA LEU A 232 -2.44 7.71 8.45
C LEU A 232 -3.27 8.14 7.24
N GLY A 233 -2.79 7.89 6.01
CA GLY A 233 -3.54 8.12 4.79
C GLY A 233 -4.76 7.20 4.67
N GLU A 234 -4.55 5.90 4.91
CA GLU A 234 -5.63 4.90 4.98
C GLU A 234 -6.69 5.30 6.02
N HIS A 235 -6.24 5.75 7.21
CA HIS A 235 -7.14 6.22 8.27
C HIS A 235 -8.08 7.34 7.78
N ALA A 236 -7.55 8.33 7.04
CA ALA A 236 -8.36 9.43 6.52
C ALA A 236 -9.43 8.95 5.54
N ILE A 237 -9.07 8.03 4.63
CA ILE A 237 -10.01 7.45 3.65
C ILE A 237 -11.11 6.66 4.37
N LEU A 238 -10.73 5.74 5.26
CA LEU A 238 -11.67 4.90 5.99
C LEU A 238 -12.57 5.73 6.91
N ALA A 239 -12.07 6.82 7.51
CA ALA A 239 -12.87 7.74 8.30
C ALA A 239 -13.94 8.45 7.46
N VAL A 240 -13.56 9.01 6.30
CA VAL A 240 -14.52 9.66 5.40
C VAL A 240 -15.57 8.65 4.91
N LEU A 241 -15.15 7.45 4.51
CA LEU A 241 -16.07 6.39 4.11
C LEU A 241 -17.03 6.00 5.23
N ALA A 242 -16.54 5.73 6.43
CA ALA A 242 -17.41 5.40 7.56
C ALA A 242 -18.40 6.54 7.88
N MET A 243 -17.98 7.80 7.76
CA MET A 243 -18.88 8.95 7.94
C MET A 243 -19.97 9.01 6.86
N GLN A 244 -19.61 8.83 5.57
CA GLN A 244 -20.56 8.79 4.44
C GLN A 244 -21.54 7.62 4.59
N LYS A 245 -21.03 6.39 4.78
CA LYS A 245 -21.84 5.18 4.98
C LYS A 245 -22.76 5.32 6.20
N GLY A 246 -22.28 5.98 7.26
CA GLY A 246 -23.05 6.26 8.47
C GLY A 246 -24.23 7.20 8.24
N ILE A 247 -24.05 8.30 7.49
CA ILE A 247 -25.16 9.22 7.19
C ILE A 247 -26.15 8.63 6.19
N ASP A 248 -25.67 7.83 5.23
CA ASP A 248 -26.51 7.15 4.24
C ASP A 248 -27.32 6.01 4.85
N GLY A 249 -26.89 5.50 6.02
CA GLY A 249 -27.46 4.30 6.64
C GLY A 249 -27.16 3.05 5.80
N ALA A 250 -25.99 3.02 5.16
CA ALA A 250 -25.58 1.95 4.28
C ALA A 250 -25.36 0.63 5.05
N PRO A 251 -25.69 -0.53 4.44
CA PRO A 251 -25.61 -1.84 5.11
C PRO A 251 -24.17 -2.22 5.51
N ASP A 252 -23.17 -1.68 4.81
CA ASP A 252 -21.75 -1.93 5.01
C ASP A 252 -21.08 -0.96 6.00
N PHE A 253 -21.83 -0.05 6.64
CA PHE A 253 -21.29 0.88 7.63
C PHE A 253 -20.51 0.17 8.75
N GLY A 254 -20.99 -0.99 9.20
CA GLY A 254 -20.31 -1.80 10.22
C GLY A 254 -18.91 -2.23 9.78
N ALA A 255 -18.81 -2.81 8.58
CA ALA A 255 -17.54 -3.25 8.02
C ALA A 255 -16.58 -2.08 7.76
N ALA A 256 -17.09 -0.94 7.28
CA ALA A 256 -16.28 0.29 7.13
C ALA A 256 -15.70 0.77 8.46
N ALA A 257 -16.50 0.74 9.53
CA ALA A 257 -16.05 1.11 10.87
C ALA A 257 -15.05 0.08 11.45
N ASP A 258 -15.25 -1.21 11.18
CA ASP A 258 -14.33 -2.27 11.61
C ASP A 258 -12.98 -2.19 10.87
N ALA A 259 -12.99 -1.85 9.58
CA ALA A 259 -11.79 -1.54 8.81
C ALA A 259 -11.01 -0.34 9.41
N LEU A 260 -11.71 0.73 9.79
CA LEU A 260 -11.11 1.89 10.47
C LEU A 260 -10.51 1.52 11.84
N ASN A 261 -11.16 0.60 12.57
CA ASN A 261 -10.62 0.07 13.82
C ASN A 261 -9.39 -0.82 13.58
N ALA A 262 -9.39 -1.65 12.54
CA ALA A 262 -8.23 -2.47 12.18
C ALA A 262 -7.02 -1.61 11.78
N ASN A 263 -7.24 -0.48 11.10
CA ASN A 263 -6.21 0.53 10.88
C ASN A 263 -5.70 1.16 12.21
N THR A 264 -6.58 1.40 13.19
CA THR A 264 -6.19 1.87 14.53
C THR A 264 -5.28 0.88 15.25
N GLU A 265 -5.55 -0.42 15.15
CA GLU A 265 -4.67 -1.46 15.69
C GLU A 265 -3.31 -1.45 15.00
N ALA A 266 -3.26 -1.28 13.67
CA ALA A 266 -2.01 -1.20 12.90
C ALA A 266 -1.17 0.03 13.30
N LEU A 267 -1.78 1.20 13.43
CA LEU A 267 -1.11 2.42 13.92
C LEU A 267 -0.57 2.23 15.35
N THR A 268 -1.39 1.65 16.22
CA THR A 268 -1.02 1.35 17.61
C THR A 268 0.19 0.43 17.66
N ALA A 269 0.23 -0.60 16.83
CA ALA A 269 1.37 -1.50 16.71
C ALA A 269 2.64 -0.76 16.26
N SER A 270 2.52 0.13 15.26
CA SER A 270 3.65 0.95 14.80
C SER A 270 4.16 1.92 15.87
N ILE A 271 3.28 2.54 16.66
CA ILE A 271 3.68 3.37 17.80
C ILE A 271 4.35 2.50 18.89
N GLY A 272 3.82 1.31 19.15
CA GLY A 272 4.38 0.36 20.12
C GLY A 272 5.76 -0.15 19.74
N ALA A 273 6.04 -0.34 18.45
CA ALA A 273 7.36 -0.72 17.96
C ALA A 273 8.42 0.35 18.31
N VAL A 274 8.04 1.64 18.32
CA VAL A 274 8.95 2.76 18.60
C VAL A 274 9.04 3.07 20.10
N TYR A 275 7.91 3.14 20.79
CA TYR A 275 7.82 3.69 22.15
C TYR A 275 7.47 2.65 23.23
N GLY A 276 7.21 1.40 22.85
CA GLY A 276 6.87 0.30 23.74
C GLY A 276 5.38 0.19 24.08
N GLU A 277 5.01 -0.94 24.71
CA GLU A 277 3.62 -1.34 24.98
C GLU A 277 2.82 -0.31 25.79
N GLU A 278 3.42 0.31 26.82
CA GLU A 278 2.72 1.32 27.64
C GLU A 278 2.35 2.58 26.82
N ALA A 279 3.21 2.98 25.87
CA ALA A 279 2.93 4.09 24.98
C ALA A 279 1.89 3.71 23.92
N ALA A 280 1.92 2.46 23.43
CA ALA A 280 0.92 1.92 22.52
C ALA A 280 -0.49 1.93 23.16
N ASP A 281 -0.63 1.43 24.39
CA ASP A 281 -1.90 1.40 25.12
C ASP A 281 -2.47 2.82 25.33
N ALA A 282 -1.59 3.78 25.67
CA ALA A 282 -1.98 5.17 25.84
C ALA A 282 -2.39 5.82 24.51
N PHE A 283 -1.64 5.56 23.43
CA PHE A 283 -1.97 6.02 22.08
C PHE A 283 -3.32 5.47 21.64
N HIS A 284 -3.52 4.15 21.73
CA HIS A 284 -4.76 3.46 21.38
C HIS A 284 -5.97 4.10 22.07
N THR A 285 -5.87 4.28 23.39
CA THR A 285 -6.96 4.88 24.18
C THR A 285 -7.31 6.28 23.71
N ILE A 286 -6.32 7.13 23.42
CA ILE A 286 -6.57 8.52 23.00
C ILE A 286 -7.10 8.55 21.56
N TRP A 287 -6.54 7.73 20.67
CA TRP A 287 -6.90 7.62 19.26
C TRP A 287 -8.31 7.06 19.05
N THR A 288 -8.70 5.99 19.74
CA THR A 288 -10.05 5.44 19.56
C THR A 288 -11.16 6.44 19.94
N ASN A 289 -10.90 7.36 20.87
CA ASN A 289 -11.90 8.34 21.28
C ASN A 289 -12.28 9.32 20.15
N HIS A 290 -11.32 9.74 19.31
CA HIS A 290 -11.65 10.73 18.26
C HIS A 290 -12.56 10.16 17.19
N ILE A 291 -12.41 8.87 16.88
CA ILE A 291 -13.30 8.15 15.97
C ILE A 291 -14.74 8.24 16.50
N GLY A 292 -14.93 8.02 17.81
CA GLY A 292 -16.22 8.16 18.48
C GLY A 292 -16.83 9.55 18.30
N TYR A 293 -16.04 10.62 18.46
CA TYR A 293 -16.55 11.98 18.32
C TYR A 293 -17.00 12.31 16.88
N PHE A 294 -16.35 11.76 15.85
CA PHE A 294 -16.85 11.87 14.48
C PHE A 294 -18.14 11.08 14.26
N VAL A 295 -18.27 9.87 14.83
CA VAL A 295 -19.52 9.09 14.79
C VAL A 295 -20.66 9.83 15.49
N ASP A 296 -20.38 10.49 16.62
CA ASP A 296 -21.36 11.34 17.32
C ASP A 296 -21.78 12.53 16.45
N TYR A 297 -20.85 13.17 15.74
CA TYR A 297 -21.15 14.26 14.79
C TYR A 297 -22.06 13.80 13.64
N VAL A 298 -21.79 12.63 13.06
CA VAL A 298 -22.61 12.01 12.00
C VAL A 298 -24.01 11.69 12.54
N THR A 299 -24.09 11.05 13.70
CA THR A 299 -25.35 10.67 14.34
C THR A 299 -26.20 11.89 14.68
N ALA A 300 -25.59 12.93 15.23
CA ALA A 300 -26.25 14.19 15.55
C ALA A 300 -26.74 14.90 14.28
N THR A 301 -25.96 14.86 13.19
CA THR A 301 -26.35 15.41 11.89
C THR A 301 -27.58 14.69 11.34
N ALA A 302 -27.59 13.34 11.33
CA ALA A 302 -28.74 12.55 10.91
C ALA A 302 -30.01 12.84 11.74
N ALA A 303 -29.83 13.04 13.05
CA ALA A 303 -30.92 13.37 13.98
C ALA A 303 -31.40 14.83 13.88
N ASN A 304 -30.73 15.69 13.09
CA ASN A 304 -30.90 17.15 13.10
C ASN A 304 -30.73 17.76 14.51
N ASP A 305 -29.88 17.15 15.35
CA ASP A 305 -29.63 17.57 16.71
C ASP A 305 -28.43 18.53 16.77
N ARG A 306 -28.73 19.82 16.88
CA ARG A 306 -27.69 20.87 16.92
C ARG A 306 -26.92 20.91 18.23
N GLU A 307 -27.51 20.45 19.33
CA GLU A 307 -26.83 20.46 20.64
C GLU A 307 -25.80 19.34 20.68
N ALA A 308 -26.20 18.11 20.30
CA ALA A 308 -25.29 16.99 20.19
C ALA A 308 -24.19 17.23 19.12
N LYS A 309 -24.54 17.87 18.00
CA LYS A 309 -23.54 18.23 16.97
C LYS A 309 -22.48 19.19 17.51
N GLN A 310 -22.87 20.14 18.37
CA GLN A 310 -21.93 21.05 19.01
C GLN A 310 -21.12 20.35 20.10
N GLU A 311 -21.71 19.42 20.86
CA GLU A 311 -21.01 18.62 21.86
C GLU A 311 -19.87 17.80 21.23
N ALA A 312 -20.13 17.13 20.11
CA ALA A 312 -19.10 16.41 19.34
C ALA A 312 -17.96 17.32 18.87
N LEU A 313 -18.26 18.55 18.43
CA LEU A 313 -17.24 19.54 18.05
C LEU A 313 -16.41 20.03 19.26
N ASP A 314 -17.05 20.20 20.41
CA ASP A 314 -16.38 20.60 21.65
C ASP A 314 -15.44 19.48 22.14
N ASP A 315 -15.86 18.22 22.02
CA ASP A 315 -15.05 17.04 22.33
C ASP A 315 -13.86 16.89 21.38
N LEU A 316 -14.04 17.09 20.06
CA LEU A 316 -12.94 17.14 19.09
C LEU A 316 -11.95 18.27 19.40
N ALA A 317 -12.45 19.43 19.85
CA ALA A 317 -11.59 20.54 20.24
C ALA A 317 -10.74 20.22 21.48
N GLN A 318 -11.27 19.44 22.43
CA GLN A 318 -10.53 18.94 23.59
C GLN A 318 -9.53 17.84 23.19
N TYR A 319 -9.96 16.86 22.39
CA TYR A 319 -9.11 15.80 21.84
C TYR A 319 -7.85 16.37 21.19
N LYS A 320 -8.02 17.39 20.33
CA LYS A 320 -6.91 18.08 19.68
C LYS A 320 -5.85 18.54 20.68
N GLN A 321 -6.26 19.12 21.81
CA GLN A 321 -5.31 19.57 22.83
C GLN A 321 -4.61 18.39 23.50
N ASP A 322 -5.40 17.41 23.96
CA ASP A 322 -4.89 16.25 24.69
C ASP A 322 -3.93 15.41 23.83
N PHE A 323 -4.27 15.17 22.57
CA PHE A 323 -3.44 14.39 21.65
C PHE A 323 -2.17 15.14 21.23
N SER A 324 -2.26 16.46 21.02
CA SER A 324 -1.06 17.28 20.72
C SER A 324 -0.08 17.32 21.90
N GLU A 325 -0.59 17.43 23.13
CA GLU A 325 0.23 17.37 24.34
C GLU A 325 0.83 15.99 24.55
N PHE A 326 0.08 14.92 24.28
CA PHE A 326 0.56 13.54 24.34
C PHE A 326 1.74 13.31 23.39
N LEU A 327 1.60 13.65 22.10
CA LEU A 327 2.66 13.48 21.11
C LEU A 327 3.91 14.32 21.42
N ALA A 328 3.73 15.59 21.80
CA ALA A 328 4.85 16.46 22.20
C ALA A 328 5.52 16.01 23.51
N GLY A 329 4.77 15.35 24.39
CA GLY A 329 5.31 14.74 25.60
C GLY A 329 6.16 13.50 25.31
N ALA A 330 5.80 12.72 24.28
CA ALA A 330 6.53 11.54 23.86
C ALA A 330 7.80 11.87 23.05
N ASN A 331 7.75 12.93 22.23
CA ASN A 331 8.84 13.31 21.34
C ASN A 331 9.25 14.78 21.50
N PRO A 332 10.49 15.08 21.95
CA PRO A 332 10.94 16.45 22.20
C PRO A 332 11.16 17.28 20.93
N ASN A 333 11.12 16.66 19.74
CA ASN A 333 11.21 17.35 18.45
C ASN A 333 9.84 17.81 17.91
N LEU A 334 8.76 17.54 18.65
CA LEU A 334 7.41 17.97 18.32
C LEU A 334 6.97 19.12 19.23
N GLU A 335 6.37 20.15 18.63
CA GLU A 335 5.75 21.24 19.39
C GLU A 335 4.23 21.07 19.44
N ALA A 336 3.66 20.96 20.64
CA ALA A 336 2.21 20.76 20.84
C ALA A 336 1.35 21.81 20.13
N ALA A 337 1.79 23.06 20.08
CA ALA A 337 1.04 24.13 19.40
C ALA A 337 0.96 23.92 17.88
N ALA A 338 2.06 23.48 17.26
CA ALA A 338 2.11 23.20 15.82
C ALA A 338 1.29 21.94 15.49
N LEU A 339 1.37 20.91 16.33
CA LEU A 339 0.54 19.71 16.22
C LEU A 339 -0.96 20.06 16.32
N ALA A 340 -1.35 20.90 17.28
CA ALA A 340 -2.74 21.31 17.44
C ALA A 340 -3.26 22.10 16.23
N GLU A 341 -2.45 22.94 15.60
CA GLU A 341 -2.83 23.65 14.36
C GLU A 341 -3.03 22.70 13.19
N GLY A 342 -2.11 21.73 13.02
CA GLY A 342 -2.26 20.67 12.02
C GLY A 342 -3.51 19.83 12.25
N LEU A 343 -3.73 19.33 13.47
CA LEU A 343 -4.94 18.57 13.81
C LEU A 343 -6.22 19.38 13.61
N GLN A 344 -6.23 20.67 13.94
CA GLN A 344 -7.39 21.54 13.67
C GLN A 344 -7.71 21.58 12.17
N THR A 345 -6.70 21.76 11.33
CA THR A 345 -6.87 21.80 9.88
C THR A 345 -7.43 20.47 9.37
N HIS A 346 -6.94 19.33 9.88
CA HIS A 346 -7.44 18.02 9.49
C HIS A 346 -8.90 17.78 9.93
N ILE A 347 -9.24 18.15 11.17
CA ILE A 347 -10.62 18.08 11.66
C ILE A 347 -11.54 18.93 10.78
N GLU A 348 -11.13 20.14 10.42
CA GLU A 348 -11.91 21.01 9.53
C GLU A 348 -12.09 20.43 8.14
N GLN A 349 -11.07 19.76 7.58
CA GLN A 349 -11.17 19.09 6.28
C GLN A 349 -12.15 17.91 6.32
N LEU A 350 -12.10 17.06 7.36
CA LEU A 350 -13.01 15.92 7.51
C LEU A 350 -14.46 16.35 7.78
N ILE A 351 -14.65 17.37 8.64
CA ILE A 351 -15.99 17.91 8.90
C ILE A 351 -16.54 18.62 7.67
N GLY A 352 -15.69 19.37 6.95
CA GLY A 352 -16.03 20.05 5.71
C GLY A 352 -16.47 19.05 4.64
N SER A 353 -15.64 18.04 4.35
CA SER A 353 -15.98 17.02 3.35
C SER A 353 -17.30 16.33 3.65
N PHE A 354 -17.56 16.00 4.92
CA PHE A 354 -18.82 15.42 5.35
C PHE A 354 -20.01 16.36 5.25
N ASP A 355 -19.89 17.62 5.69
CA ASP A 355 -20.99 18.58 5.60
C ASP A 355 -21.33 18.92 4.13
N ASP A 356 -20.32 18.99 3.25
CA ASP A 356 -20.50 19.16 1.80
C ASP A 356 -21.17 17.92 1.18
N TYR A 357 -20.76 16.72 1.60
CA TYR A 357 -21.41 15.46 1.21
C TYR A 357 -22.90 15.45 1.56
N VAL A 358 -23.24 15.79 2.81
CA VAL A 358 -24.64 15.88 3.29
C VAL A 358 -25.43 16.94 2.53
N ALA A 359 -24.77 18.01 2.09
CA ALA A 359 -25.36 19.06 1.28
C ALA A 359 -25.52 18.69 -0.21
N ALA A 360 -25.04 17.50 -0.62
CA ALA A 360 -24.91 17.05 -2.00
C ALA A 360 -24.05 17.99 -2.86
N ASP A 361 -23.05 18.63 -2.24
CA ASP A 361 -22.00 19.38 -2.92
C ASP A 361 -20.79 18.45 -3.12
N TYR A 362 -20.97 17.43 -3.96
CA TYR A 362 -20.01 16.33 -4.09
C TYR A 362 -18.66 16.79 -4.67
N ASP A 363 -18.64 17.82 -5.54
CA ASP A 363 -17.40 18.39 -6.07
C ASP A 363 -16.49 18.91 -4.92
N ASP A 364 -17.06 19.67 -3.98
CA ASP A 364 -16.34 20.21 -2.83
C ASP A 364 -16.03 19.10 -1.81
N ALA A 365 -16.96 18.15 -1.60
CA ALA A 365 -16.76 17.01 -0.70
C ALA A 365 -15.54 16.16 -1.09
N TYR A 366 -15.45 15.73 -2.36
CA TYR A 366 -14.31 14.94 -2.86
C TYR A 366 -13.02 15.75 -2.91
N SER A 367 -13.10 17.06 -3.18
CA SER A 367 -11.92 17.93 -3.11
C SER A 367 -11.36 17.98 -1.69
N ALA A 368 -12.22 18.18 -0.69
CA ALA A 368 -11.83 18.22 0.73
C ALA A 368 -11.34 16.85 1.24
N GLU A 369 -11.93 15.73 0.79
CA GLU A 369 -11.47 14.37 1.10
C GLU A 369 -10.03 14.15 0.63
N ARG A 370 -9.74 14.46 -0.63
CA ARG A 370 -8.38 14.35 -1.18
C ARG A 370 -7.39 15.25 -0.44
N GLU A 371 -7.79 16.47 -0.07
CA GLU A 371 -6.95 17.35 0.74
C GLU A 371 -6.67 16.80 2.14
N ALA A 372 -7.67 16.17 2.78
CA ALA A 372 -7.52 15.51 4.08
C ALA A 372 -6.56 14.32 3.99
N TYR A 373 -6.69 13.50 2.94
CA TYR A 373 -5.79 12.40 2.65
C TYR A 373 -4.33 12.87 2.49
N GLN A 374 -4.08 13.83 1.60
CA GLN A 374 -2.75 14.41 1.38
C GLN A 374 -2.18 15.09 2.63
N HIS A 375 -3.05 15.61 3.51
CA HIS A 375 -2.61 16.18 4.77
C HIS A 375 -2.05 15.11 5.72
N MET A 376 -2.68 13.95 5.81
CA MET A 376 -2.18 12.87 6.67
C MET A 376 -0.83 12.30 6.24
N HIS A 377 -0.51 12.37 4.94
CA HIS A 377 0.84 12.11 4.43
C HIS A 377 1.89 13.11 4.94
N ARG A 378 1.54 14.40 5.00
CA ARG A 378 2.42 15.43 5.59
C ARG A 378 2.60 15.22 7.09
N VAL A 379 1.57 14.75 7.78
CA VAL A 379 1.65 14.37 9.20
C VAL A 379 2.57 13.15 9.37
N GLY A 380 2.44 12.12 8.53
CA GLY A 380 3.34 10.95 8.53
C GLY A 380 4.80 11.34 8.38
N ALA A 381 5.11 12.23 7.43
CA ALA A 381 6.47 12.77 7.24
C ALA A 381 6.98 13.56 8.46
N LEU A 382 6.12 14.38 9.09
CA LEU A 382 6.47 15.14 10.29
C LEU A 382 6.76 14.22 11.48
N LEU A 383 5.93 13.21 11.70
CA LEU A 383 6.09 12.25 12.79
C LEU A 383 7.32 11.37 12.58
N SER A 384 7.51 10.83 11.37
CA SER A 384 8.69 10.01 11.06
C SER A 384 9.98 10.81 11.28
N LYS A 385 10.04 12.06 10.80
CA LYS A 385 11.19 12.94 11.01
C LYS A 385 11.47 13.18 12.48
N ALA A 386 10.45 13.47 13.28
CA ALA A 386 10.61 13.72 14.71
C ALA A 386 11.09 12.47 15.45
N ILE A 387 10.56 11.29 15.10
CA ILE A 387 10.96 10.00 15.66
C ILE A 387 12.42 9.72 15.31
N VAL A 388 12.78 9.80 14.02
CA VAL A 388 14.17 9.63 13.56
C VAL A 388 15.11 10.59 14.28
N SER A 389 14.72 11.85 14.44
CA SER A 389 15.53 12.85 15.16
C SER A 389 15.66 12.58 16.66
N GLN A 390 14.75 11.83 17.27
CA GLN A 390 14.79 11.48 18.69
C GLN A 390 15.78 10.34 18.97
N PHE A 391 15.91 9.40 18.02
CA PHE A 391 16.70 8.18 18.20
C PHE A 391 18.04 8.18 17.44
N SER A 392 18.18 8.97 16.39
CA SER A 392 19.45 9.17 15.68
C SER A 392 20.31 10.24 16.36
N GLY A 393 21.58 9.95 16.66
CA GLY A 393 22.54 10.99 17.07
C GLY A 393 22.87 11.96 15.92
N ASP A 394 23.48 13.12 16.23
CA ASP A 394 23.92 14.10 15.22
C ASP A 394 24.73 13.41 14.09
N GLY A 395 24.14 13.29 12.91
CA GLY A 395 24.79 12.74 11.70
C GLY A 395 24.61 11.23 11.45
N ASP A 396 23.74 10.53 12.19
CA ASP A 396 23.35 9.14 11.91
C ASP A 396 22.11 9.09 10.99
N THR A 397 22.11 8.16 10.03
CA THR A 397 21.05 7.96 9.03
C THR A 397 19.86 7.15 9.58
N GLY A 398 19.71 7.06 10.91
CA GLY A 398 18.76 6.15 11.56
C GLY A 398 19.14 4.67 11.42
N SER A 399 20.43 4.39 11.18
CA SER A 399 20.91 3.02 10.94
C SER A 399 20.82 2.11 12.19
N ASP A 400 20.80 2.71 13.38
CA ASP A 400 20.64 2.02 14.66
C ASP A 400 19.17 1.96 15.15
N MET A 401 18.20 2.49 14.39
CA MET A 401 16.78 2.32 14.73
C MET A 401 16.27 0.96 14.26
N ASP A 402 16.12 0.03 15.21
CA ASP A 402 15.43 -1.25 15.00
C ASP A 402 13.91 -1.01 15.00
N MET A 403 13.38 -0.46 13.89
CA MET A 403 11.96 -0.12 13.72
C MET A 403 11.10 -1.28 13.21
N ASP A 404 11.71 -2.37 12.73
CA ASP A 404 10.95 -3.49 12.16
C ASP A 404 10.14 -4.25 13.23
N GLY A 405 10.51 -4.11 14.52
CA GLY A 405 10.32 -5.25 15.41
C GLY A 405 10.81 -6.52 14.69
N PRO A 406 10.38 -7.73 15.07
CA PRO A 406 10.54 -8.84 14.16
C PRO A 406 9.51 -8.70 13.04
N GLN A 407 9.95 -8.37 11.81
CA GLN A 407 9.15 -8.47 10.59
C GLN A 407 8.35 -9.78 10.65
N LYS A 408 7.03 -9.70 10.57
CA LYS A 408 6.15 -10.85 10.85
C LYS A 408 5.51 -11.30 9.56
N ILE A 409 6.04 -12.41 9.04
CA ILE A 409 5.44 -13.09 7.91
C ILE A 409 4.59 -14.23 8.43
N TRP A 410 3.31 -14.27 8.04
CA TRP A 410 2.41 -15.36 8.33
C TRP A 410 1.97 -16.05 7.04
N LEU A 411 1.89 -17.38 7.08
CA LEU A 411 1.29 -18.18 6.01
C LEU A 411 0.66 -19.44 6.62
N GLY A 412 -0.42 -19.92 6.01
CA GLY A 412 -1.08 -21.17 6.37
C GLY A 412 -0.71 -22.32 5.42
N VAL A 413 -0.77 -23.56 5.91
CA VAL A 413 -0.77 -24.73 5.04
C VAL A 413 -2.16 -24.90 4.45
N ASP A 414 -2.24 -25.13 3.13
CA ASP A 414 -3.50 -25.17 2.37
C ASP A 414 -4.30 -23.84 2.49
N ASP A 415 -3.58 -22.72 2.64
CA ASP A 415 -4.10 -21.35 2.70
C ASP A 415 -3.36 -20.51 1.65
N ASP A 416 -4.10 -19.77 0.84
CA ASP A 416 -3.56 -18.93 -0.22
C ASP A 416 -3.18 -17.53 0.27
N LYS A 417 -3.42 -17.19 1.55
CA LYS A 417 -3.06 -15.88 2.12
C LYS A 417 -1.64 -15.90 2.69
N LEU A 418 -0.79 -14.99 2.20
CA LEU A 418 0.49 -14.62 2.81
C LEU A 418 0.32 -13.27 3.50
N ILE A 419 0.57 -13.16 4.80
CA ILE A 419 0.48 -11.88 5.51
C ILE A 419 1.90 -11.38 5.82
N VAL A 420 2.24 -10.17 5.38
CA VAL A 420 3.53 -9.51 5.64
C VAL A 420 3.26 -8.20 6.35
N ASP A 421 3.62 -8.11 7.64
CA ASP A 421 3.45 -6.89 8.45
C ASP A 421 2.03 -6.30 8.35
N ASP A 422 1.06 -7.21 8.49
CA ASP A 422 -0.39 -7.01 8.45
C ASP A 422 -1.01 -6.76 7.06
N MET A 423 -0.23 -6.90 5.98
CA MET A 423 -0.73 -6.87 4.60
C MET A 423 -0.94 -8.29 4.07
N THR A 424 -2.13 -8.59 3.55
CA THR A 424 -2.41 -9.88 2.90
C THR A 424 -2.07 -9.82 1.42
N ILE A 425 -1.29 -10.80 0.99
CA ILE A 425 -0.87 -11.04 -0.37
C ILE A 425 -1.48 -12.37 -0.79
N PRO A 426 -2.45 -12.40 -1.72
CA PRO A 426 -2.98 -13.64 -2.25
C PRO A 426 -1.89 -14.36 -3.05
N MET A 427 -1.75 -15.65 -2.78
CA MET A 427 -0.80 -16.55 -3.42
C MET A 427 -1.51 -17.42 -4.45
N ASP A 428 -0.95 -17.46 -5.65
CA ASP A 428 -1.47 -18.33 -6.72
C ASP A 428 -1.21 -19.83 -6.50
N VAL A 429 -0.40 -20.19 -5.50
CA VAL A 429 -0.15 -21.58 -5.10
C VAL A 429 0.02 -21.66 -3.58
N GLU A 430 -0.79 -22.50 -2.94
CA GLU A 430 -0.77 -22.71 -1.49
C GLU A 430 0.50 -23.42 -0.99
N PRO A 431 1.03 -23.03 0.19
CA PRO A 431 1.98 -23.83 0.95
C PRO A 431 1.39 -25.20 1.29
N PHE A 432 2.21 -26.25 1.24
CA PHE A 432 1.72 -27.62 1.47
C PHE A 432 2.71 -28.47 2.26
N ILE A 433 2.20 -29.53 2.89
CA ILE A 433 3.05 -30.52 3.55
C ILE A 433 3.19 -31.77 2.67
N GLU A 434 4.42 -32.12 2.32
CA GLU A 434 4.74 -33.40 1.70
C GLU A 434 5.74 -34.16 2.53
N ARG A 435 5.37 -35.39 2.93
CA ARG A 435 6.24 -36.31 3.71
C ARG A 435 6.82 -35.70 4.99
N GLY A 436 6.08 -34.79 5.62
CA GLY A 436 6.48 -34.10 6.85
C GLY A 436 7.35 -32.86 6.62
N THR A 437 7.50 -32.42 5.38
CA THR A 437 8.21 -31.19 5.01
C THR A 437 7.21 -30.17 4.49
N THR A 438 7.20 -28.99 5.09
CA THR A 438 6.45 -27.84 4.61
C THR A 438 7.18 -27.23 3.42
N TYR A 439 6.48 -27.15 2.30
CA TYR A 439 6.88 -26.49 1.09
C TYR A 439 6.18 -25.15 0.98
N VAL A 440 6.92 -24.13 0.55
CA VAL A 440 6.45 -22.77 0.38
C VAL A 440 6.82 -22.26 -1.01
N PRO A 441 5.96 -21.44 -1.64
CA PRO A 441 6.27 -20.82 -2.93
C PRO A 441 7.49 -19.91 -2.80
N LEU A 442 8.51 -20.15 -3.61
CA LEU A 442 9.78 -19.44 -3.52
C LEU A 442 9.62 -17.93 -3.71
N ARG A 443 8.77 -17.53 -4.64
CA ARG A 443 8.55 -16.12 -5.00
C ARG A 443 7.96 -15.34 -3.84
N PHE A 444 6.75 -15.69 -3.42
CA PHE A 444 6.04 -15.00 -2.34
C PHE A 444 6.90 -14.91 -1.09
N MET A 445 7.64 -15.99 -0.80
CA MET A 445 8.59 -15.96 0.30
C MET A 445 9.79 -15.05 0.10
N SER A 446 10.32 -14.94 -1.13
CA SER A 446 11.43 -14.04 -1.45
C SER A 446 10.97 -12.58 -1.38
N GLU A 447 9.82 -12.26 -1.95
CA GLU A 447 9.24 -10.92 -1.92
C GLU A 447 8.91 -10.49 -0.48
N ALA A 448 8.31 -11.37 0.32
CA ALA A 448 8.00 -11.10 1.72
C ALA A 448 9.23 -10.76 2.56
N VAL A 449 10.40 -11.36 2.26
CA VAL A 449 11.66 -11.08 2.96
C VAL A 449 12.52 -10.01 2.27
N GLY A 450 11.97 -9.31 1.27
CA GLY A 450 12.67 -8.25 0.54
C GLY A 450 13.84 -8.76 -0.32
N ALA A 451 13.73 -9.95 -0.87
CA ALA A 451 14.73 -10.56 -1.74
C ALA A 451 14.30 -10.52 -3.22
N ASP A 452 15.24 -10.17 -4.08
CA ASP A 452 15.05 -10.26 -5.52
C ASP A 452 15.00 -11.73 -5.96
N ILE A 453 14.13 -12.04 -6.92
CA ILE A 453 14.02 -13.37 -7.50
C ILE A 453 14.21 -13.33 -9.02
N ARG A 454 14.94 -14.31 -9.55
CA ARG A 454 15.09 -14.53 -10.99
C ARG A 454 14.82 -15.99 -11.34
N TRP A 455 14.20 -16.25 -12.48
CA TRP A 455 13.97 -17.60 -12.99
C TRP A 455 14.49 -17.77 -14.42
N ASP A 456 15.19 -18.87 -14.69
CA ASP A 456 15.53 -19.32 -16.04
C ASP A 456 14.76 -20.61 -16.35
N ASN A 457 13.79 -20.48 -17.25
CA ASN A 457 12.93 -21.59 -17.64
C ASN A 457 13.63 -22.65 -18.50
N THR A 458 14.75 -22.30 -19.16
CA THR A 458 15.55 -23.21 -19.99
C THR A 458 16.37 -24.13 -19.12
N THR A 459 17.03 -23.59 -18.10
CA THR A 459 17.87 -24.35 -17.17
C THR A 459 17.11 -24.87 -15.96
N LYS A 460 15.88 -24.39 -15.75
CA LYS A 460 15.03 -24.66 -14.58
C LYS A 460 15.71 -24.22 -13.28
N THR A 461 16.26 -23.01 -13.32
CA THR A 461 17.06 -22.44 -12.23
C THR A 461 16.39 -21.20 -11.66
N ALA A 462 16.27 -21.12 -10.34
CA ALA A 462 15.84 -19.92 -9.63
C ALA A 462 17.02 -19.30 -8.87
N TRP A 463 17.16 -17.98 -8.92
CA TRP A 463 18.11 -17.23 -8.09
C TRP A 463 17.34 -16.35 -7.10
N ILE A 464 17.84 -16.27 -5.87
CA ILE A 464 17.39 -15.32 -4.85
C ILE A 464 18.58 -14.45 -4.46
N MET A 465 18.39 -13.13 -4.43
CA MET A 465 19.44 -12.18 -4.06
C MET A 465 18.94 -11.28 -2.91
N THR A 466 19.68 -11.25 -1.80
CA THR A 466 19.35 -10.41 -0.64
C THR A 466 20.57 -10.20 0.26
N GLY A 467 20.75 -8.99 0.79
CA GLY A 467 21.84 -8.66 1.73
C GLY A 467 23.24 -8.99 1.19
N GLY A 468 23.45 -8.89 -0.12
CA GLY A 468 24.71 -9.26 -0.80
C GLY A 468 24.94 -10.77 -0.98
N ASN A 469 24.00 -11.62 -0.59
CA ASN A 469 24.03 -13.06 -0.84
C ASN A 469 23.28 -13.41 -2.13
N THR A 470 23.71 -14.47 -2.80
CA THR A 470 23.01 -15.07 -3.94
C THR A 470 22.83 -16.56 -3.70
N ALA A 471 21.59 -17.02 -3.67
CA ALA A 471 21.22 -18.42 -3.63
C ALA A 471 20.72 -18.87 -5.01
N GLU A 472 21.18 -20.02 -5.49
CA GLU A 472 20.78 -20.65 -6.75
C GLU A 472 20.13 -22.01 -6.46
N PHE A 473 18.92 -22.20 -6.97
CA PHE A 473 18.13 -23.42 -6.84
C PHE A 473 17.88 -24.05 -8.20
N TRP A 474 17.96 -25.38 -8.26
CA TRP A 474 17.61 -26.12 -9.47
C TRP A 474 16.38 -26.98 -9.21
N ALA A 475 15.33 -26.78 -10.00
CA ALA A 475 14.13 -27.59 -9.87
C ALA A 475 14.44 -29.08 -10.14
N GLY A 476 13.95 -29.96 -9.27
CA GLY A 476 14.21 -31.39 -9.31
C GLY A 476 15.52 -31.82 -8.62
N MET A 477 16.28 -30.89 -8.03
CA MET A 477 17.47 -31.19 -7.24
C MET A 477 17.19 -30.98 -5.76
N ASP A 478 17.90 -31.72 -4.91
CA ASP A 478 17.97 -31.53 -3.45
C ASP A 478 19.20 -30.70 -3.02
N GLU A 479 19.98 -30.21 -3.99
CA GLU A 479 21.11 -29.31 -3.79
C GLU A 479 20.79 -27.89 -4.29
N MET A 480 21.52 -26.92 -3.75
CA MET A 480 21.54 -25.51 -4.15
C MET A 480 22.98 -24.97 -4.11
N GLU A 481 23.18 -23.75 -4.60
CA GLU A 481 24.41 -22.98 -4.38
C GLU A 481 24.10 -21.72 -3.57
N LEU A 482 24.89 -21.42 -2.54
CA LEU A 482 24.89 -20.14 -1.83
C LEU A 482 26.24 -19.48 -2.02
N ASN A 483 26.29 -18.30 -2.62
CA ASN A 483 27.52 -17.55 -2.86
C ASN A 483 28.61 -18.39 -3.57
N GLY A 484 28.18 -19.31 -4.44
CA GLY A 484 29.04 -20.25 -5.16
C GLY A 484 29.47 -21.49 -4.37
N GLU A 485 29.00 -21.67 -3.13
CA GLU A 485 29.20 -22.90 -2.36
C GLU A 485 27.96 -23.81 -2.43
N ARG A 486 28.17 -25.08 -2.77
CA ARG A 486 27.09 -26.08 -2.83
C ARG A 486 26.59 -26.47 -1.44
N MET A 487 25.28 -26.49 -1.28
CA MET A 487 24.60 -26.88 -0.04
C MET A 487 23.43 -27.83 -0.31
N ASP A 488 23.10 -28.66 0.68
CA ASP A 488 21.94 -29.56 0.67
C ASP A 488 20.72 -28.80 1.21
N VAL A 489 19.62 -28.80 0.46
CA VAL A 489 18.33 -28.17 0.84
C VAL A 489 17.49 -29.16 1.68
N GLY A 490 17.95 -30.41 1.81
CA GLY A 490 17.34 -31.49 2.58
C GLY A 490 16.21 -32.21 1.86
N HIS A 491 15.55 -31.55 0.90
CA HIS A 491 14.52 -32.11 0.05
C HIS A 491 14.57 -31.49 -1.35
N GLU A 492 14.02 -32.23 -2.32
CA GLU A 492 13.89 -31.79 -3.71
C GLU A 492 13.14 -30.46 -3.81
N VAL A 493 13.75 -29.48 -4.51
CA VAL A 493 13.10 -28.26 -4.98
C VAL A 493 12.07 -28.64 -6.02
N LYS A 494 10.80 -28.35 -5.75
CA LYS A 494 9.69 -28.81 -6.60
C LYS A 494 9.27 -27.74 -7.59
N LEU A 495 8.78 -28.20 -8.74
CA LEU A 495 7.98 -27.38 -9.63
C LEU A 495 6.54 -27.89 -9.55
N ARG A 496 5.65 -27.12 -8.94
CA ARG A 496 4.24 -27.47 -8.75
C ARG A 496 3.38 -26.29 -9.17
N ASP A 497 2.34 -26.57 -9.96
CA ASP A 497 1.38 -25.58 -10.44
C ASP A 497 2.07 -24.36 -11.10
N GLY A 498 3.19 -24.63 -11.80
CA GLY A 498 3.98 -23.60 -12.48
C GLY A 498 4.86 -22.74 -11.56
N ARG A 499 4.91 -23.02 -10.26
CA ARG A 499 5.73 -22.31 -9.28
C ARG A 499 6.85 -23.18 -8.71
N VAL A 500 7.98 -22.54 -8.39
CA VAL A 500 9.08 -23.18 -7.65
C VAL A 500 8.70 -23.24 -6.18
N GLN A 501 8.80 -24.42 -5.59
CA GLN A 501 8.41 -24.72 -4.22
C GLN A 501 9.64 -25.23 -3.47
N ILE A 502 9.99 -24.57 -2.37
CA ILE A 502 11.17 -24.92 -1.57
C ILE A 502 10.77 -25.37 -0.16
N PRO A 503 11.60 -26.19 0.50
CA PRO A 503 11.44 -26.49 1.92
C PRO A 503 11.58 -25.21 2.76
N LEU A 504 10.58 -24.90 3.59
CA LEU A 504 10.57 -23.69 4.42
C LEU A 504 11.82 -23.54 5.30
N ARG A 505 12.38 -24.67 5.78
CA ARG A 505 13.58 -24.69 6.64
C ARG A 505 14.75 -23.92 6.03
N PHE A 506 14.85 -23.87 4.70
CA PHE A 506 15.89 -23.12 4.00
C PHE A 506 15.90 -21.63 4.36
N ILE A 507 14.73 -20.99 4.39
CA ILE A 507 14.58 -19.56 4.69
C ILE A 507 15.15 -19.24 6.08
N THR A 508 15.01 -20.19 6.99
CA THR A 508 15.37 -20.04 8.41
C THR A 508 16.87 -20.12 8.65
N GLU A 509 17.55 -21.02 7.93
CA GLU A 509 18.97 -21.33 8.16
C GLU A 509 19.90 -20.40 7.37
N LEU A 510 19.43 -19.84 6.24
CA LEU A 510 20.24 -18.95 5.41
C LEU A 510 19.95 -17.47 5.57
N LEU A 511 18.68 -17.08 5.73
CA LEU A 511 18.28 -15.69 5.62
C LEU A 511 18.19 -14.99 6.99
N GLY A 512 18.50 -15.70 8.08
CA GLY A 512 18.48 -15.11 9.43
C GLY A 512 17.07 -14.90 9.97
N TRP A 513 16.16 -15.84 9.70
CA TRP A 513 14.78 -15.79 10.14
C TRP A 513 14.46 -16.92 11.11
N SER A 514 13.88 -16.58 12.26
CA SER A 514 13.30 -17.54 13.18
C SER A 514 11.91 -17.96 12.72
N VAL A 515 11.55 -19.22 12.95
CA VAL A 515 10.28 -19.78 12.48
C VAL A 515 9.54 -20.46 13.60
N HIS A 516 8.26 -20.13 13.70
CA HIS A 516 7.31 -20.74 14.59
C HIS A 516 6.22 -21.43 13.78
N TYR A 517 6.07 -22.74 13.93
CA TYR A 517 4.97 -23.50 13.34
C TYR A 517 3.97 -23.88 14.43
N ASN A 518 2.70 -23.53 14.23
CA ASN A 518 1.61 -23.93 15.08
C ASN A 518 0.90 -25.15 14.48
N GLY A 519 1.14 -26.32 15.08
CA GLY A 519 0.52 -27.56 14.62
C GLY A 519 -0.99 -27.69 14.87
N ALA A 520 -1.63 -26.72 15.55
CA ALA A 520 -3.06 -26.76 15.81
C ALA A 520 -3.90 -26.22 14.64
N ASP A 521 -3.42 -25.16 13.99
CA ASP A 521 -4.07 -24.48 12.86
C ASP A 521 -3.23 -24.48 11.58
N GLY A 522 -2.00 -25.03 11.63
CA GLY A 522 -1.12 -25.11 10.46
C GLY A 522 -0.40 -23.79 10.16
N SER A 523 -0.55 -22.76 10.98
CA SER A 523 0.08 -21.46 10.75
C SER A 523 1.59 -21.50 10.94
N ILE A 524 2.28 -20.70 10.14
CA ILE A 524 3.73 -20.49 10.17
C ILE A 524 3.95 -19.00 10.40
N THR A 525 4.77 -18.64 11.37
CA THR A 525 5.21 -17.26 11.61
C THR A 525 6.72 -17.17 11.48
N LEU A 526 7.20 -16.27 10.61
CA LEU A 526 8.61 -15.94 10.49
C LEU A 526 8.89 -14.63 11.23
N LYS A 527 10.04 -14.55 11.87
CA LYS A 527 10.53 -13.37 12.60
C LYS A 527 12.02 -13.18 12.35
N LYS A 528 12.41 -12.03 11.81
CA LYS A 528 13.82 -11.66 11.60
C LYS A 528 14.57 -11.67 12.94
N THR A 529 15.74 -12.33 12.99
CA THR A 529 16.53 -12.54 14.24
C THR A 529 17.67 -11.59 14.44
#